data_AF-A0A7L4FMN8-F1
#
_entry.id   AF-A0A7L4FMN8-F1
#
_cell.length_a   1.000
_cell.length_b   1.000
_cell.length_c   1.000
_cell.angle_alpha   90.00
_cell.angle_beta   90.00
_cell.angle_gamma   90.00
#
_symmetry.space_group_name_H-M   'P 1'
#
loop_
_entity.id
_entity.type
_entity.pdbx_description
1 polymer ?
#
loop_
_entity_poly.entity_id
_entity_poly.type
_entity_poly.pdbx_seq_one_letter_code
_entity_poly.pdbx_strand_id
1 'polypeptide(L)'
;SWTSRWVESKHKSDYGRFVLTAGKFYGDAEKDKGLQTSQDARFYAISSRFEPFSNRDKTLVLQFTVKHEQNIDCGGGYVKLFPAGLAQDDMHGDSEYNIMFG
;
A
#
# COMPACT_ATOMS: atom_id res chain seq x y z
N SER A 1 -11.88 9.39 7.13
CA SER A 1 -12.03 8.38 6.05
C SER A 1 -10.66 7.76 5.77
N TRP A 2 -10.54 6.64 5.06
CA TRP A 2 -9.22 6.14 4.63
C TRP A 2 -8.54 7.12 3.66
N THR A 3 -9.32 7.77 2.79
CA THR A 3 -8.84 8.77 1.83
C THR A 3 -8.18 10.01 2.45
N SER A 4 -8.41 10.28 3.74
CA SER A 4 -7.75 11.39 4.45
C SER A 4 -6.40 11.00 5.07
N ARG A 5 -6.06 9.70 5.09
CA ARG A 5 -4.80 9.19 5.66
C ARG A 5 -3.83 8.67 4.61
N TRP A 6 -4.33 8.32 3.44
CA TRP A 6 -3.56 7.77 2.34
C TRP A 6 -3.40 8.82 1.24
N VAL A 7 -2.19 8.93 0.70
CA VAL A 7 -1.82 9.86 -0.36
C VAL A 7 -1.42 9.04 -1.58
N GLU A 8 -2.07 9.29 -2.70
CA GLU A 8 -1.70 8.74 -4.00
C GLU A 8 -0.57 9.58 -4.61
N SER A 9 0.44 8.90 -5.14
CA SER A 9 1.53 9.56 -5.87
C SER A 9 1.02 10.14 -7.19
N LYS A 10 1.63 11.25 -7.60
CA LYS A 10 1.43 11.96 -8.86
C LYS A 10 2.64 11.84 -9.79
N HIS A 11 3.66 11.07 -9.41
CA HIS A 11 4.87 10.85 -10.21
C HIS A 11 4.55 10.36 -11.64
N LYS A 12 3.49 9.55 -11.77
CA LYS A 12 2.92 9.16 -13.06
C LYS A 12 1.44 9.54 -13.13
N SER A 13 1.00 9.96 -14.30
CA SER A 13 -0.41 10.32 -14.54
C SER A 13 -1.33 9.12 -14.69
N ASP A 14 -0.78 7.93 -14.97
CA ASP A 14 -1.51 6.70 -15.30
C ASP A 14 -1.50 5.65 -14.18
N TYR A 15 -1.15 6.03 -12.94
CA TYR A 15 -1.23 5.10 -11.81
C TYR A 15 -2.65 4.54 -11.63
N GLY A 16 -2.71 3.27 -11.25
CA GLY A 16 -3.95 2.61 -10.88
C GLY A 16 -4.55 3.17 -9.59
N ARG A 17 -5.86 2.99 -9.41
CA ARG A 17 -6.64 3.49 -8.29
C ARG A 17 -6.98 2.39 -7.30
N PHE A 18 -6.83 2.71 -6.02
CA PHE A 18 -7.35 1.85 -4.97
C PHE A 18 -8.82 2.14 -4.71
N VAL A 19 -9.59 1.09 -4.46
CA VAL A 19 -10.98 1.18 -3.99
C VAL A 19 -11.11 0.48 -2.64
N LEU A 20 -12.03 0.94 -1.81
CA LEU A 20 -12.34 0.30 -0.52
C LEU A 20 -13.47 -0.71 -0.71
N THR A 21 -13.17 -2.00 -0.53
CA THR A 21 -14.15 -3.08 -0.71
C THR A 21 -13.73 -4.34 0.04
N ALA A 22 -14.69 -5.19 0.37
CA ALA A 22 -14.45 -6.53 0.92
C ALA A 22 -14.28 -7.61 -0.19
N GLY A 23 -14.49 -7.24 -1.46
CA GLY A 23 -14.41 -8.15 -2.60
C GLY A 23 -15.71 -8.92 -2.88
N LYS A 24 -15.61 -9.96 -3.70
CA LYS A 24 -16.74 -10.82 -4.10
C LYS A 24 -17.14 -11.80 -3.00
N PHE A 25 -16.19 -12.24 -2.18
CA PHE A 25 -16.43 -13.09 -1.02
C PHE A 25 -15.61 -12.62 0.18
N TYR A 26 -16.19 -12.70 1.37
CA TYR A 26 -15.61 -12.20 2.60
C TYR A 26 -16.16 -12.99 3.79
N GLY A 27 -15.46 -12.94 4.92
CA GLY A 27 -15.99 -13.44 6.19
C GLY A 27 -16.97 -12.45 6.82
N ASP A 28 -16.62 -11.16 6.81
CA ASP A 28 -17.43 -10.06 7.34
C ASP A 28 -17.37 -8.85 6.40
N ALA A 29 -18.54 -8.42 5.90
CA ALA A 29 -18.65 -7.40 4.85
C ALA A 29 -18.06 -6.04 5.22
N GLU A 30 -18.01 -5.70 6.51
CA GLU A 30 -17.50 -4.42 6.99
C GLU A 30 -16.05 -4.53 7.49
N LYS A 31 -15.72 -5.59 8.23
CA LYS A 31 -14.36 -5.77 8.78
C LYS A 31 -13.33 -6.14 7.71
N ASP A 32 -13.74 -6.84 6.67
CA ASP A 32 -12.83 -7.30 5.62
C ASP A 32 -12.62 -6.25 4.51
N LYS A 33 -13.20 -5.04 4.66
CA LYS A 33 -12.93 -3.94 3.73
C LYS A 33 -11.45 -3.55 3.78
N GLY A 34 -10.79 -3.70 2.64
CA GLY A 34 -9.40 -3.33 2.43
C GLY A 34 -9.22 -2.49 1.17
N LEU A 35 -7.98 -2.05 0.94
CA LEU A 35 -7.60 -1.40 -0.30
C LEU A 35 -7.42 -2.46 -1.40
N GLN A 36 -8.23 -2.39 -2.44
CA GLN A 36 -8.15 -3.28 -3.60
C GLN A 36 -7.68 -2.50 -4.84
N THR A 37 -6.75 -3.08 -5.59
CA THR A 37 -6.37 -2.60 -6.93
C THR A 37 -7.53 -2.80 -7.91
N SER A 38 -7.93 -1.77 -8.64
CA SER A 38 -9.16 -1.79 -9.47
C SER A 38 -8.94 -1.91 -10.98
N GLN A 39 -7.70 -1.87 -11.44
CA GLN A 39 -7.31 -1.80 -12.85
C GLN A 39 -6.15 -2.75 -13.15
N ASP A 40 -6.28 -3.53 -14.22
CA ASP A 40 -5.27 -4.50 -14.67
C ASP A 40 -4.07 -3.81 -15.32
N ALA A 41 -2.89 -4.46 -15.27
CA ALA A 41 -1.66 -3.97 -15.90
C ALA A 41 -1.34 -2.50 -15.58
N ARG A 42 -1.41 -2.15 -14.30
CA ARG A 42 -1.10 -0.81 -13.78
C ARG A 42 -0.12 -0.89 -12.62
N PHE A 43 0.75 0.12 -12.56
CA PHE A 43 1.50 0.41 -11.35
C PHE A 43 0.59 1.10 -10.33
N TYR A 44 0.85 0.85 -9.06
CA TYR A 44 0.12 1.46 -7.95
C TYR A 44 1.11 2.11 -7.00
N ALA A 45 0.78 3.32 -6.54
CA ALA A 45 1.63 4.09 -5.65
C ALA A 45 0.76 4.89 -4.67
N ILE A 46 0.50 4.30 -3.50
CA ILE A 46 -0.19 4.95 -2.39
C ILE A 46 0.64 4.78 -1.12
N SER A 47 0.68 5.80 -0.27
CA SER A 47 1.42 5.77 0.99
C SER A 47 0.61 6.41 2.12
N SER A 48 0.85 5.99 3.36
CA SER A 48 0.27 6.61 4.55
C SER A 48 1.38 6.96 5.51
N ARG A 49 1.33 8.19 6.04
CA ARG A 49 2.32 8.70 6.99
C ARG A 49 1.86 8.40 8.41
N PHE A 50 2.82 8.09 9.26
CA PHE A 50 2.66 7.92 10.70
C PHE A 50 3.78 8.68 11.42
N GLU A 51 3.67 8.81 12.75
CA GLU A 51 4.69 9.50 13.55
C GLU A 51 6.07 8.85 13.37
N PRO A 52 7.10 9.62 12.98
CA PRO A 52 8.44 9.08 12.78
C PRO A 52 8.98 8.41 14.04
N PHE A 53 9.62 7.26 13.87
CA PHE A 53 10.28 6.55 14.97
C PHE A 53 11.55 5.84 14.47
N SER A 54 12.37 5.37 15.41
CA SER A 54 13.51 4.49 15.14
C SER A 54 13.34 3.17 15.89
N ASN A 55 13.68 2.06 15.25
CA ASN A 55 13.72 0.74 15.86
C ASN A 55 15.12 0.36 16.39
N ARG A 56 16.05 1.32 16.52
CA ARG A 56 17.36 1.05 17.11
C ARG A 56 17.20 0.41 18.49
N ASP A 57 17.88 -0.71 18.71
CA ASP A 57 17.87 -1.49 19.95
C ASP A 57 16.47 -1.98 20.37
N LYS A 58 15.52 -2.04 19.43
CA LYS A 58 14.14 -2.49 19.63
C LYS A 58 13.71 -3.45 18.52
N THR A 59 12.78 -4.34 18.84
CA THR A 59 12.16 -5.21 17.83
C THR A 59 11.19 -4.38 16.97
N LEU A 60 11.29 -4.53 15.64
CA LEU A 60 10.33 -4.00 14.68
C LEU A 60 9.44 -5.16 14.20
N VAL A 61 8.12 -4.97 14.26
CA VAL A 61 7.14 -5.90 13.68
C VAL A 61 6.37 -5.17 12.60
N LEU A 62 6.37 -5.73 11.40
CA LEU A 62 5.58 -5.26 10.26
C LEU A 62 4.64 -6.39 9.85
N GLN A 63 3.33 -6.13 9.95
CA GLN A 63 2.31 -7.14 9.68
C GLN A 63 1.18 -6.53 8.84
N PHE A 64 0.76 -7.27 7.82
CA PHE A 64 -0.38 -6.94 6.97
C PHE A 64 -0.95 -8.23 6.37
N THR A 65 -2.14 -8.14 5.78
CA THR A 65 -2.80 -9.25 5.09
C THR A 65 -2.97 -8.93 3.61
N VAL A 66 -2.73 -9.91 2.75
CA VAL A 66 -2.95 -9.82 1.30
C VAL A 66 -3.91 -10.92 0.87
N LYS A 67 -4.87 -10.55 0.03
CA LYS A 67 -5.80 -11.50 -0.59
C LYS A 67 -5.80 -11.28 -2.10
N HIS A 68 -5.25 -12.23 -2.84
CA HIS A 68 -5.35 -12.27 -4.30
C HIS A 68 -6.66 -12.97 -4.72
N GLU A 69 -7.79 -12.28 -4.54
CA GLU A 69 -9.12 -12.79 -4.89
C GLU A 69 -9.26 -13.14 -6.38
N GLN A 70 -8.56 -12.42 -7.23
CA GLN A 70 -8.63 -12.50 -8.68
C GLN A 70 -7.82 -13.65 -9.29
N ASN A 71 -7.20 -14.51 -8.49
CA ASN A 71 -6.23 -15.52 -8.95
C ASN A 71 -5.13 -14.88 -9.80
N ILE A 72 -4.36 -13.99 -9.16
CA ILE A 72 -3.34 -13.18 -9.84
C ILE A 72 -2.35 -14.05 -10.62
N ASP A 73 -2.03 -13.65 -11.84
CA ASP A 73 -1.03 -14.28 -12.70
C ASP A 73 0.36 -13.66 -12.52
N CYS A 74 0.42 -12.32 -12.45
CA CYS A 74 1.64 -11.55 -12.23
C CYS A 74 1.32 -10.23 -11.50
N GLY A 75 1.89 -10.04 -10.31
CA GLY A 75 1.81 -8.77 -9.58
C GLY A 75 2.41 -8.86 -8.18
N GLY A 76 2.70 -7.69 -7.60
CA GLY A 76 3.26 -7.58 -6.25
C GLY A 76 2.19 -7.54 -5.15
N GLY A 77 2.55 -8.01 -3.96
CA GLY A 77 1.74 -7.96 -2.75
C GLY A 77 2.52 -7.44 -1.54
N TYR A 78 3.57 -6.65 -1.75
CA TYR A 78 4.49 -6.20 -0.70
C TYR A 78 4.25 -4.74 -0.30
N VAL A 79 4.80 -4.36 0.87
CA VAL A 79 4.86 -2.98 1.35
C VAL A 79 6.30 -2.48 1.42
N LYS A 80 6.47 -1.15 1.41
CA LYS A 80 7.75 -0.47 1.64
C LYS A 80 7.64 0.45 2.86
N LEU A 81 8.64 0.42 3.74
CA LEU A 81 8.83 1.39 4.82
C LEU A 81 9.84 2.43 4.39
N PHE A 82 9.40 3.69 4.37
CA PHE A 82 10.21 4.82 3.91
C PHE A 82 10.76 5.64 5.07
N PRO A 83 11.88 6.34 4.90
CA PRO A 83 12.28 7.40 5.81
C PRO A 83 11.24 8.53 5.83
N ALA A 84 11.19 9.29 6.93
CA ALA A 84 10.23 10.38 7.09
C ALA A 84 10.33 11.47 6.00
N GLY A 85 11.48 11.58 5.32
CA GLY A 85 11.71 12.54 4.25
C GLY A 85 11.04 12.24 2.91
N LEU A 86 10.35 11.10 2.75
CA LEU A 86 9.65 10.78 1.49
C LEU A 86 8.64 11.88 1.11
N ALA A 87 8.74 12.38 -0.12
CA ALA A 87 7.68 13.14 -0.78
C ALA A 87 6.60 12.17 -1.28
N GLN A 88 5.49 12.05 -0.54
CA GLN A 88 4.45 11.04 -0.82
C GLN A 88 3.77 11.22 -2.18
N ASP A 89 3.66 12.47 -2.64
CA ASP A 89 3.10 12.84 -3.93
C ASP A 89 4.04 12.58 -5.11
N ASP A 90 5.31 12.23 -4.86
CA ASP A 90 6.28 11.82 -5.88
C ASP A 90 6.80 10.39 -5.67
N MET A 91 6.17 9.60 -4.79
CA MET A 91 6.58 8.22 -4.53
C MET A 91 6.50 7.35 -5.79
N HIS A 92 7.55 6.57 -6.06
CA HIS A 92 7.63 5.68 -7.22
C HIS A 92 8.54 4.45 -6.95
N GLY A 93 8.78 3.64 -7.98
CA GLY A 93 9.53 2.39 -7.87
C GLY A 93 10.96 2.56 -7.33
N ASP A 94 11.63 3.64 -7.76
CA ASP A 94 13.03 3.94 -7.47
C ASP A 94 13.23 4.85 -6.25
N SER A 95 12.15 5.30 -5.61
CA SER A 95 12.24 6.06 -4.37
C SER A 95 12.97 5.25 -3.29
N GLU A 96 13.91 5.91 -2.59
CA GLU A 96 14.68 5.29 -1.51
C GLU A 96 13.77 4.80 -0.37
N TYR A 97 13.95 3.55 0.05
CA TYR A 97 13.20 2.93 1.14
C TYR A 97 14.16 2.23 2.12
N ASN A 98 13.74 2.11 3.38
CA ASN A 98 14.50 1.42 4.42
C ASN A 98 14.31 -0.10 4.33
N ILE A 99 13.06 -0.55 4.21
CA ILE A 99 12.69 -1.97 4.21
C ILE A 99 11.61 -2.20 3.15
N MET A 100 11.69 -3.32 2.44
CA MET A 100 10.65 -3.86 1.57
C MET A 100 10.33 -5.28 2.02
N PHE A 101 9.05 -5.62 2.20
CA PHE A 101 8.62 -6.90 2.74
C PHE A 101 7.26 -7.32 2.19
N GLY A 102 7.16 -8.57 1.73
CA GLY A 102 5.95 -9.24 1.24
C GLY A 102 6.19 -10.12 0.04
#